data_AF-A0A538PYK6-F1
#
_entry.id   AF-A0A538PYK6-F1
#
_cell.length_a   1.000
_cell.length_b   1.000
_cell.length_c   1.000
_cell.angle_alpha   90.00
_cell.angle_beta   90.00
_cell.angle_gamma   90.00
#
_symmetry.space_group_name_H-M   'P 1'
#
loop_
_entity.id
_entity.type
_entity.pdbx_description
1 polymer ?
#
loop_
_entity_poly.entity_id
_entity_poly.type
_entity_poly.pdbx_seq_one_letter_code
_entity_poly.pdbx_strand_id
1 'polypeptide(L)'
;MVERLIRYRARIRRGLAQYRDDTHKESYMSRILIVTCILMITGCSSLSDQTACAAIGDVMLCKDEDGRFLDLQGHVPTVEALSQLVPGDRVIDREVGAVVPAAGYSVTIEAENDDGASMNLELSTADDGTINATSESETITARSILTADTNECSDGAYRLNGYKWNTPYIWYFNAATAPSELNIDATEARLQQAITNITHGRNTCNLPDIIDARQQYAGQTERRANVSVKNNRVTCNKIIDNFNTIDIGELPGRRLAVTCTWVKNNAKIAVAADVRIDRSQRWFTTDTVPTDCQNQFGIEPVATHEFGHVFGLGHVREDQHPELTMSPLIAPCSNSASTLGRGDWLGLSTLYGASPGPGPGPGPGPGPGPAPVATETFLTLDSYQNGAPGTVSVSGHVFVAGGTTPATGTVNVNFDKLEGGAWTYRNTAPRTLVHGYYEVLNWGVGVGQWRVRAVFPAQGNYASSASNYHEFSIQPVATNAFITINQVLTGQPGHVSVSGHVLRANGTPAMGTVNVNFDKLEGGAWTYKNTAPRTLVNGYYEVLNWGVGVGRWRVRAVFPAQGDYSGSESDYHEFVVNAR
;
A
#
# COMPACT_ATOMS: atom_id res chain seq x y z
N MET A 1 -28.25 -41.49 -36.31
CA MET A 1 -27.15 -40.51 -36.36
C MET A 1 -26.00 -40.90 -37.31
N VAL A 2 -25.88 -42.16 -37.74
CA VAL A 2 -24.82 -42.61 -38.70
C VAL A 2 -25.19 -42.37 -40.18
N GLU A 3 -26.47 -42.23 -40.54
CA GLU A 3 -26.90 -41.97 -41.94
C GLU A 3 -26.84 -40.50 -42.40
N ARG A 4 -26.62 -39.53 -41.49
CA ARG A 4 -26.41 -38.11 -41.88
C ARG A 4 -24.94 -37.78 -42.18
N LEU A 5 -23.99 -38.55 -41.65
CA LEU A 5 -22.55 -38.38 -41.93
C LEU A 5 -22.11 -38.95 -43.29
N ILE A 6 -22.84 -39.92 -43.85
CA ILE A 6 -22.51 -40.53 -45.16
C ILE A 6 -22.91 -39.62 -46.33
N ARG A 7 -23.99 -38.84 -46.20
CA ARG A 7 -24.45 -37.89 -47.24
C ARG A 7 -23.64 -36.58 -47.31
N TYR A 8 -22.94 -36.21 -46.25
CA TYR A 8 -22.08 -35.01 -46.22
C TYR A 8 -20.73 -35.24 -46.92
N ARG A 9 -20.15 -36.46 -46.82
CA ARG A 9 -18.87 -36.82 -47.46
C ARG A 9 -18.95 -37.05 -48.99
N ALA A 10 -20.15 -37.25 -49.54
CA ALA A 10 -20.36 -37.44 -50.99
C ALA A 10 -20.51 -36.11 -51.78
N ARG A 11 -20.84 -34.99 -51.12
CA ARG A 11 -21.00 -33.67 -51.76
C ARG A 11 -19.68 -32.90 -51.91
N ILE A 12 -18.71 -33.14 -51.03
CA ILE A 12 -17.39 -32.47 -51.07
C ILE A 12 -16.49 -33.05 -52.19
N ARG A 13 -16.67 -34.33 -52.58
CA ARG A 13 -15.89 -34.95 -53.68
C ARG A 13 -16.39 -34.64 -55.10
N ARG A 14 -17.56 -34.00 -55.26
CA ARG A 14 -18.07 -33.56 -56.59
C ARG A 14 -17.78 -32.09 -56.92
N GLY A 15 -17.30 -31.30 -55.96
CA GLY A 15 -16.95 -29.88 -56.17
C GLY A 15 -15.51 -29.63 -56.63
N LEU A 16 -14.62 -30.64 -56.56
CA LEU A 16 -13.18 -30.50 -56.82
C LEU A 16 -12.73 -31.08 -58.18
N ALA A 17 -13.66 -31.41 -59.09
CA ALA A 17 -13.36 -32.01 -60.40
C ALA A 17 -13.85 -31.18 -61.60
N GLN A 18 -14.13 -29.89 -61.41
CA GLN A 18 -14.59 -29.01 -62.50
C GLN A 18 -13.95 -27.62 -62.42
N TYR A 19 -12.63 -27.60 -62.25
CA TYR A 19 -11.81 -26.40 -62.42
C TYR A 19 -10.53 -26.77 -63.16
N ARG A 20 -10.71 -27.19 -64.42
CA ARG A 20 -9.62 -27.43 -65.38
C ARG A 20 -10.20 -27.36 -66.79
N ASP A 21 -10.35 -26.14 -67.32
CA ASP A 21 -9.92 -25.76 -68.66
C ASP A 21 -10.30 -24.30 -69.01
N ASP A 22 -9.39 -23.66 -69.74
CA ASP A 22 -9.58 -22.57 -70.70
C ASP A 22 -9.76 -21.09 -70.27
N THR A 23 -8.60 -20.41 -70.29
CA THR A 23 -8.24 -19.23 -71.10
C THR A 23 -9.04 -17.92 -71.06
N HIS A 24 -8.34 -16.88 -70.57
CA HIS A 24 -8.17 -15.52 -71.12
C HIS A 24 -9.35 -14.55 -71.34
N LYS A 25 -9.17 -13.38 -70.68
CA LYS A 25 -9.50 -11.98 -71.05
C LYS A 25 -10.73 -11.32 -70.41
N GLU A 26 -10.38 -10.24 -69.70
CA GLU A 26 -11.10 -8.99 -69.43
C GLU A 26 -12.11 -8.88 -68.27
N SER A 27 -11.92 -7.78 -67.51
CA SER A 27 -12.87 -7.12 -66.60
C SER A 27 -12.98 -7.63 -65.15
N TYR A 28 -11.90 -7.43 -64.38
CA TYR A 28 -11.97 -7.25 -62.92
C TYR A 28 -12.49 -5.83 -62.64
N MET A 29 -13.80 -5.65 -62.45
CA MET A 29 -14.47 -4.50 -61.76
C MET A 29 -15.98 -4.49 -62.10
N SER A 30 -16.80 -5.39 -61.54
CA SER A 30 -18.28 -5.21 -61.34
C SER A 30 -19.03 -6.48 -60.85
N ARG A 31 -18.48 -7.27 -59.91
CA ARG A 31 -19.23 -8.39 -59.29
C ARG A 31 -18.98 -8.55 -57.78
N ILE A 32 -18.74 -7.45 -57.07
CA ILE A 32 -18.67 -7.39 -55.58
C ILE A 32 -19.82 -6.54 -54.98
N LEU A 33 -20.77 -6.09 -55.81
CA LEU A 33 -22.09 -5.68 -55.35
C LEU A 33 -23.08 -6.69 -55.95
N ILE A 34 -24.12 -7.08 -55.20
CA ILE A 34 -25.12 -8.11 -55.54
C ILE A 34 -24.77 -9.56 -55.09
N VAL A 35 -24.10 -9.72 -53.94
CA VAL A 35 -24.25 -10.94 -53.09
C VAL A 35 -24.57 -10.59 -51.63
N THR A 36 -24.46 -9.32 -51.23
CA THR A 36 -24.70 -8.88 -49.85
C THR A 36 -26.16 -8.54 -49.50
N CYS A 37 -27.11 -8.63 -50.43
CA CYS A 37 -28.51 -8.18 -50.19
C CYS A 37 -29.61 -9.26 -50.20
N ILE A 38 -29.32 -10.56 -50.35
CA ILE A 38 -30.36 -11.61 -50.43
C ILE A 38 -30.14 -12.73 -49.38
N LEU A 39 -29.63 -12.39 -48.19
CA LEU A 39 -29.59 -13.29 -47.02
C LEU A 39 -30.24 -12.69 -45.76
N MET A 40 -31.00 -11.59 -45.92
CA MET A 40 -31.61 -10.83 -44.81
C MET A 40 -33.13 -11.01 -44.66
N ILE A 41 -33.79 -11.90 -45.39
CA ILE A 41 -35.24 -12.11 -45.23
C ILE A 41 -35.59 -13.59 -45.45
N THR A 42 -35.98 -14.27 -44.35
CA THR A 42 -36.70 -15.55 -44.18
C THR A 42 -35.92 -16.66 -43.47
N GLY A 43 -36.08 -16.73 -42.14
CA GLY A 43 -35.62 -17.85 -41.32
C GLY A 43 -35.69 -17.57 -39.81
N CYS A 44 -36.69 -16.83 -39.34
CA CYS A 44 -36.94 -16.59 -37.92
C CYS A 44 -37.78 -17.73 -37.35
N SER A 45 -37.22 -18.60 -36.52
CA SER A 45 -37.87 -19.17 -35.31
C SER A 45 -36.80 -19.86 -34.43
N SER A 46 -36.73 -19.49 -33.15
CA SER A 46 -35.94 -20.10 -32.04
C SER A 46 -34.56 -19.52 -31.65
N LEU A 47 -34.43 -18.19 -31.52
CA LEU A 47 -33.38 -17.57 -30.68
C LEU A 47 -34.01 -16.44 -29.84
N SER A 48 -34.72 -16.81 -28.77
CA SER A 48 -34.89 -15.93 -27.61
C SER A 48 -33.63 -16.09 -26.73
N ASP A 49 -33.13 -14.99 -26.17
CA ASP A 49 -31.91 -14.84 -25.33
C ASP A 49 -30.57 -14.65 -26.04
N GLN A 50 -30.46 -13.61 -26.87
CA GLN A 50 -29.15 -12.98 -27.10
C GLN A 50 -29.14 -11.61 -26.42
N THR A 51 -28.33 -11.48 -25.37
CA THR A 51 -27.95 -10.21 -24.75
C THR A 51 -27.59 -9.22 -25.85
N ALA A 52 -28.40 -8.18 -26.03
CA ALA A 52 -28.10 -7.13 -26.99
C ALA A 52 -27.04 -6.21 -26.38
N CYS A 53 -25.81 -6.28 -26.90
CA CYS A 53 -24.69 -5.49 -26.43
C CYS A 53 -24.19 -4.53 -27.51
N ALA A 54 -23.80 -3.33 -27.09
CA ALA A 54 -23.15 -2.31 -27.89
C ALA A 54 -21.79 -1.97 -27.26
N ALA A 55 -20.75 -1.89 -28.08
CA ALA A 55 -19.42 -1.47 -27.63
C ALA A 55 -19.37 0.04 -27.41
N ILE A 56 -18.71 0.47 -26.33
CA ILE A 56 -18.38 1.87 -26.03
C ILE A 56 -16.89 1.90 -25.69
N GLY A 57 -16.05 2.16 -26.69
CA GLY A 57 -14.60 1.93 -26.54
C GLY A 57 -14.32 0.45 -26.27
N ASP A 58 -13.60 0.17 -25.19
CA ASP A 58 -13.17 -1.19 -24.78
C ASP A 58 -14.16 -1.89 -23.81
N VAL A 59 -15.29 -1.26 -23.52
CA VAL A 59 -16.33 -1.81 -22.62
C VAL A 59 -17.64 -2.05 -23.36
N MET A 60 -18.52 -2.87 -22.77
CA MET A 60 -19.77 -3.30 -23.42
C MET A 60 -20.98 -2.84 -22.63
N LEU A 61 -21.86 -2.04 -23.24
CA LEU A 61 -23.18 -1.73 -22.69
C LEU A 61 -24.19 -2.74 -23.22
N CYS A 62 -24.75 -3.53 -22.32
CA CYS A 62 -25.60 -4.67 -22.61
C CYS A 62 -26.98 -4.53 -21.98
N LYS A 63 -27.90 -5.39 -22.40
CA LYS A 63 -29.20 -5.59 -21.75
C LYS A 63 -29.56 -7.07 -21.71
N ASP A 64 -29.97 -7.54 -20.53
CA ASP A 64 -30.53 -8.86 -20.30
C ASP A 64 -31.92 -8.77 -19.63
N GLU A 65 -32.40 -9.88 -19.09
CA GLU A 65 -33.69 -9.99 -18.37
C GLU A 65 -33.80 -9.10 -17.13
N ASP A 66 -32.68 -8.80 -16.46
CA ASP A 66 -32.64 -7.99 -15.24
C ASP A 66 -32.44 -6.50 -15.54
N GLY A 67 -32.17 -6.16 -16.80
CA GLY A 67 -32.07 -4.79 -17.27
C GLY A 67 -30.74 -4.49 -17.94
N ARG A 68 -30.41 -3.20 -17.96
CA ARG A 68 -29.19 -2.70 -18.60
C ARG A 68 -27.99 -2.90 -17.69
N PHE A 69 -26.85 -3.22 -18.28
CA PHE A 69 -25.59 -3.30 -17.55
C PHE A 69 -24.40 -2.89 -18.41
N LEU A 70 -23.40 -2.27 -17.79
CA LEU A 70 -22.10 -2.02 -18.38
C LEU A 70 -21.12 -3.08 -17.90
N ASP A 71 -20.49 -3.78 -18.84
CA ASP A 71 -19.44 -4.78 -18.58
C ASP A 71 -18.08 -4.15 -18.88
N LEU A 72 -17.28 -3.97 -17.83
CA LEU A 72 -15.96 -3.34 -17.88
C LEU A 72 -14.89 -4.27 -18.45
N GLN A 73 -15.09 -5.59 -18.41
CA GLN A 73 -14.17 -6.59 -18.95
C GLN A 73 -12.71 -6.45 -18.46
N GLY A 74 -12.50 -5.93 -17.25
CA GLY A 74 -11.19 -5.66 -16.67
C GLY A 74 -10.53 -4.35 -17.09
N HIS A 75 -11.25 -3.48 -17.82
CA HIS A 75 -10.77 -2.17 -18.25
C HIS A 75 -11.20 -1.08 -17.28
N VAL A 76 -10.41 0.00 -17.25
CA VAL A 76 -10.75 1.20 -16.48
C VAL A 76 -12.01 1.84 -17.09
N PRO A 77 -13.07 2.10 -16.30
CA PRO A 77 -14.30 2.70 -16.80
C PRO A 77 -14.04 4.13 -17.31
N THR A 78 -14.51 4.44 -18.52
CA THR A 78 -14.35 5.76 -19.13
C THR A 78 -15.53 6.67 -18.79
N VAL A 79 -15.29 7.99 -18.79
CA VAL A 79 -16.35 9.01 -18.60
C VAL A 79 -17.46 8.84 -19.65
N GLU A 80 -17.11 8.49 -20.90
CA GLU A 80 -18.07 8.24 -21.96
C GLU A 80 -19.00 7.06 -21.62
N ALA A 81 -18.44 5.92 -21.22
CA ALA A 81 -19.23 4.75 -20.87
C ALA A 81 -20.12 4.97 -19.64
N LEU A 82 -19.57 5.61 -18.60
CA LEU A 82 -20.31 5.91 -17.37
C LEU A 82 -21.43 6.94 -17.60
N SER A 83 -21.25 7.89 -18.52
CA SER A 83 -22.28 8.87 -18.88
C SER A 83 -23.55 8.26 -19.49
N GLN A 84 -23.49 7.01 -19.95
CA GLN A 84 -24.66 6.29 -20.48
C GLN A 84 -25.53 5.66 -19.38
N LEU A 85 -25.01 5.59 -18.16
CA LEU A 85 -25.66 4.90 -17.06
C LEU A 85 -26.67 5.79 -16.34
N VAL A 86 -27.64 5.14 -15.71
CA VAL A 86 -28.58 5.77 -14.77
C VAL A 86 -28.70 4.94 -13.51
N PRO A 87 -29.12 5.52 -12.37
CA PRO A 87 -29.43 4.74 -11.17
C PRO A 87 -30.36 3.55 -11.45
N GLY A 88 -29.94 2.36 -11.03
CA GLY A 88 -30.63 1.10 -11.33
C GLY A 88 -30.01 0.28 -12.46
N ASP A 89 -29.19 0.88 -13.33
CA ASP A 89 -28.34 0.09 -14.24
C ASP A 89 -27.29 -0.68 -13.41
N ARG A 90 -26.75 -1.78 -13.95
CA ARG A 90 -25.65 -2.52 -13.31
C ARG A 90 -24.30 -2.15 -13.92
N VAL A 91 -23.25 -2.17 -13.12
CA VAL A 91 -21.87 -2.20 -13.63
C VAL A 91 -21.24 -3.48 -13.14
N ILE A 92 -20.59 -4.19 -14.05
CA ILE A 92 -19.97 -5.48 -13.81
C ILE A 92 -18.52 -5.37 -14.27
N ASP A 93 -17.60 -5.81 -13.43
CA ASP A 93 -16.22 -6.05 -13.82
C ASP A 93 -15.86 -7.52 -13.62
N ARG A 94 -15.61 -8.21 -14.74
CA ARG A 94 -15.37 -9.66 -14.81
C ARG A 94 -16.52 -10.45 -14.14
N GLU A 95 -16.35 -10.82 -12.88
CA GLU A 95 -17.24 -11.66 -12.11
C GLU A 95 -17.94 -10.93 -10.95
N VAL A 96 -17.55 -9.70 -10.63
CA VAL A 96 -18.18 -8.87 -9.58
C VAL A 96 -18.96 -7.72 -10.19
N GLY A 97 -19.99 -7.25 -9.51
CA GLY A 97 -20.81 -6.15 -10.01
C GLY A 97 -21.58 -5.46 -8.90
N ALA A 98 -22.14 -4.29 -9.23
CA ALA A 98 -23.08 -3.60 -8.36
C ALA A 98 -24.14 -2.85 -9.18
N VAL A 99 -25.29 -2.61 -8.56
CA VAL A 99 -26.33 -1.74 -9.11
C VAL A 99 -25.97 -0.29 -8.82
N VAL A 100 -25.97 0.56 -9.84
CA VAL A 100 -25.73 2.00 -9.73
C VAL A 100 -26.71 2.60 -8.71
N PRO A 101 -26.21 3.23 -7.62
CA PRO A 101 -27.05 3.72 -6.55
C PRO A 101 -27.75 5.03 -6.93
N ALA A 102 -28.71 5.46 -6.11
CA ALA A 102 -29.34 6.77 -6.26
C ALA A 102 -28.32 7.90 -6.04
N ALA A 103 -28.63 9.10 -6.54
CA ALA A 103 -27.82 10.30 -6.30
C ALA A 103 -27.54 10.52 -4.81
N GLY A 104 -26.29 10.84 -4.48
CA GLY A 104 -25.80 11.03 -3.11
C GLY A 104 -25.38 9.75 -2.38
N TYR A 105 -25.36 8.61 -3.07
CA TYR A 105 -24.97 7.31 -2.49
C TYR A 105 -23.86 6.62 -3.29
N SER A 106 -23.14 5.72 -2.64
CA SER A 106 -22.23 4.76 -3.25
C SER A 106 -22.53 3.35 -2.77
N VAL A 107 -22.03 2.38 -3.53
CA VAL A 107 -22.00 0.96 -3.17
C VAL A 107 -20.62 0.42 -3.50
N THR A 108 -20.07 -0.35 -2.57
CA THR A 108 -18.80 -1.06 -2.73
C THR A 108 -19.07 -2.55 -2.62
N ILE A 109 -18.58 -3.33 -3.60
CA ILE A 109 -18.53 -4.79 -3.52
C ILE A 109 -17.08 -5.22 -3.32
N GLU A 110 -16.81 -5.94 -2.24
CA GLU A 110 -15.52 -6.51 -1.91
C GLU A 110 -15.65 -8.04 -1.93
N ALA A 111 -14.78 -8.71 -2.69
CA ALA A 111 -14.81 -10.15 -2.87
C ALA A 111 -13.41 -10.75 -2.66
N GLU A 112 -13.35 -11.78 -1.82
CA GLU A 112 -12.15 -12.54 -1.49
C GLU A 112 -12.23 -13.97 -2.06
N ASN A 113 -11.14 -14.46 -2.66
CA ASN A 113 -10.99 -15.86 -3.07
C ASN A 113 -10.07 -16.65 -2.13
N ASP A 114 -10.25 -17.96 -2.12
CA ASP A 114 -9.45 -18.92 -1.34
C ASP A 114 -7.96 -19.02 -1.78
N ASP A 115 -7.55 -18.30 -2.83
CA ASP A 115 -6.18 -18.18 -3.31
C ASP A 115 -5.58 -16.78 -3.14
N GLY A 116 -6.29 -15.90 -2.43
CA GLY A 116 -5.85 -14.54 -2.14
C GLY A 116 -6.06 -13.56 -3.29
N ALA A 117 -6.57 -14.02 -4.44
CA ALA A 117 -7.03 -13.08 -5.45
C ALA A 117 -8.28 -12.35 -4.93
N SER A 118 -8.30 -11.03 -5.10
CA SER A 118 -9.40 -10.19 -4.64
C SER A 118 -9.89 -9.26 -5.72
N MET A 119 -11.15 -8.84 -5.58
CA MET A 119 -11.75 -7.83 -6.45
C MET A 119 -12.55 -6.84 -5.61
N ASN A 120 -12.41 -5.57 -5.94
CA ASN A 120 -13.20 -4.48 -5.40
C ASN A 120 -13.80 -3.67 -6.54
N LEU A 121 -15.10 -3.38 -6.48
CA LEU A 121 -15.76 -2.43 -7.37
C LEU A 121 -16.61 -1.47 -6.53
N GLU A 122 -16.30 -0.18 -6.62
CA GLU A 122 -17.12 0.88 -6.05
C GLU A 122 -17.83 1.64 -7.15
N LEU A 123 -19.13 1.85 -6.98
CA LEU A 123 -19.97 2.72 -7.80
C LEU A 123 -20.50 3.85 -6.95
N SER A 124 -20.31 5.09 -7.38
CA SER A 124 -20.87 6.26 -6.71
C SER A 124 -21.69 7.10 -7.67
N THR A 125 -22.82 7.62 -7.17
CA THR A 125 -23.63 8.61 -7.89
C THR A 125 -23.58 9.90 -7.10
N ALA A 126 -22.97 10.95 -7.66
CA ALA A 126 -22.95 12.28 -7.07
C ALA A 126 -24.35 12.89 -7.00
N ASP A 127 -24.52 13.97 -6.21
CA ASP A 127 -25.81 14.64 -6.06
C ASP A 127 -26.37 15.22 -7.37
N ASP A 128 -25.49 15.59 -8.30
CA ASP A 128 -25.85 16.06 -9.64
C ASP A 128 -26.20 14.93 -10.62
N GLY A 129 -26.13 13.67 -10.17
CA GLY A 129 -26.40 12.48 -10.96
C GLY A 129 -25.18 11.90 -11.69
N THR A 130 -23.99 12.50 -11.56
CA THR A 130 -22.76 11.97 -12.17
C THR A 130 -22.40 10.63 -11.56
N ILE A 131 -22.20 9.61 -12.39
CA ILE A 131 -21.83 8.25 -11.96
C ILE A 131 -20.33 8.06 -12.13
N ASN A 132 -19.67 7.58 -11.08
CA ASN A 132 -18.27 7.17 -11.09
C ASN A 132 -18.18 5.68 -10.73
N ALA A 133 -17.16 5.03 -11.27
CA ALA A 133 -16.83 3.65 -10.94
C ALA A 133 -15.32 3.52 -10.74
N THR A 134 -14.90 2.82 -9.70
CA THR A 134 -13.52 2.40 -9.48
C THR A 134 -13.51 0.89 -9.35
N SER A 135 -12.64 0.24 -10.11
CA SER A 135 -12.46 -1.21 -10.06
C SER A 135 -10.99 -1.52 -9.81
N GLU A 136 -10.75 -2.39 -8.85
CA GLU A 136 -9.44 -2.87 -8.47
C GLU A 136 -9.47 -4.39 -8.36
N SER A 137 -8.38 -5.03 -8.76
CA SER A 137 -8.24 -6.47 -8.64
C SER A 137 -6.79 -6.83 -8.41
N GLU A 138 -6.60 -7.76 -7.49
CA GLU A 138 -5.30 -8.33 -7.18
C GLU A 138 -5.28 -9.82 -7.54
N THR A 139 -4.16 -10.26 -8.09
CA THR A 139 -3.92 -11.68 -8.37
C THR A 139 -2.59 -12.08 -7.77
N ILE A 140 -2.57 -13.20 -7.07
CA ILE A 140 -1.37 -13.69 -6.41
C ILE A 140 -0.69 -14.68 -7.35
N THR A 141 0.50 -14.31 -7.84
CA THR A 141 1.35 -15.23 -8.58
C THR A 141 2.33 -15.91 -7.63
N ALA A 142 2.66 -17.18 -7.85
CA ALA A 142 3.58 -17.96 -6.99
C ALA A 142 4.99 -17.35 -6.80
N ARG A 143 5.35 -16.29 -7.56
CA ARG A 143 6.60 -15.51 -7.38
C ARG A 143 6.49 -14.37 -6.37
N SER A 144 5.27 -14.01 -5.96
CA SER A 144 5.00 -12.91 -5.03
C SER A 144 5.16 -13.33 -3.56
N ILE A 145 5.26 -14.63 -3.27
CA ILE A 145 5.59 -15.15 -1.93
C ILE A 145 7.10 -15.07 -1.70
N LEU A 146 7.70 -13.88 -1.87
CA LEU A 146 8.98 -13.58 -1.24
C LEU A 146 8.63 -13.08 0.15
N THR A 147 9.04 -13.85 1.15
CA THR A 147 8.84 -13.61 2.59
C THR A 147 8.97 -12.13 2.95
N ALA A 148 7.84 -11.42 3.00
CA ALA A 148 7.73 -10.24 3.84
C ALA A 148 7.89 -10.77 5.27
N ASP A 149 9.02 -10.48 5.90
CA ASP A 149 9.27 -10.79 7.31
C ASP A 149 8.50 -9.76 8.18
N THR A 150 7.20 -9.63 7.92
CA THR A 150 6.32 -8.70 8.63
C THR A 150 5.50 -9.50 9.64
N ASN A 151 5.85 -9.32 10.91
CA ASN A 151 5.02 -9.82 12.01
C ASN A 151 3.73 -8.97 12.08
N GLU A 152 2.56 -9.59 12.25
CA GLU A 152 1.23 -8.98 12.46
C GLU A 152 1.26 -7.75 13.39
N CYS A 153 2.10 -7.79 14.44
CA CYS A 153 2.20 -6.73 15.44
C CYS A 153 3.19 -5.60 15.11
N SER A 154 4.03 -5.82 14.10
CA SER A 154 4.96 -4.82 13.58
C SER A 154 4.45 -4.16 12.31
N ASP A 155 3.58 -4.84 11.57
CA ASP A 155 2.99 -4.37 10.32
C ASP A 155 1.93 -3.29 10.60
N GLY A 156 2.19 -2.08 10.11
CA GLY A 156 1.32 -0.93 10.31
C GLY A 156 0.49 -0.56 9.08
N ALA A 157 0.50 -1.37 8.03
CA ALA A 157 -0.22 -1.06 6.80
C ALA A 157 -1.74 -1.20 7.00
N TYR A 158 -2.49 -0.27 6.41
CA TYR A 158 -3.95 -0.37 6.36
C TYR A 158 -4.47 0.43 5.19
N ARG A 159 -5.69 0.10 4.77
CA ARG A 159 -6.43 0.84 3.76
C ARG A 159 -7.81 1.18 4.31
N LEU A 160 -8.28 2.39 4.01
CA LEU A 160 -9.62 2.84 4.38
C LEU A 160 -10.47 3.00 3.12
N ASN A 161 -11.70 2.51 3.15
CA ASN A 161 -12.69 2.70 2.09
C ASN A 161 -13.40 4.07 2.19
N GLY A 162 -12.99 4.91 3.13
CA GLY A 162 -13.44 6.30 3.21
C GLY A 162 -14.86 6.49 3.76
N TYR A 163 -15.42 5.48 4.43
CA TYR A 163 -16.70 5.56 5.14
C TYR A 163 -16.61 4.99 6.56
N LYS A 164 -17.61 5.32 7.39
CA LYS A 164 -17.78 4.72 8.72
C LYS A 164 -19.23 4.68 9.18
N TRP A 165 -19.49 3.91 10.23
CA TRP A 165 -20.78 3.93 10.93
C TRP A 165 -20.83 5.04 11.99
N ASN A 166 -21.90 5.84 12.00
CA ASN A 166 -22.18 6.79 13.10
C ASN A 166 -23.22 6.26 14.09
N THR A 167 -24.02 5.30 13.65
CA THR A 167 -24.97 4.53 14.48
C THR A 167 -24.46 3.10 14.62
N PRO A 168 -24.92 2.35 15.64
CA PRO A 168 -24.62 0.92 15.69
C PRO A 168 -25.02 0.21 14.39
N TYR A 169 -24.15 -0.67 13.89
CA TYR A 169 -24.49 -1.60 12.81
C TYR A 169 -25.39 -2.69 13.38
N ILE A 170 -26.69 -2.58 13.12
CA ILE A 170 -27.70 -3.56 13.56
C ILE A 170 -27.82 -4.64 12.48
N TRP A 171 -27.54 -5.90 12.81
CA TRP A 171 -27.43 -6.98 11.82
C TRP A 171 -28.15 -8.26 12.23
N TYR A 172 -28.49 -9.06 11.22
CA TYR A 172 -29.22 -10.32 11.36
C TYR A 172 -28.49 -11.46 10.66
N PHE A 173 -28.70 -12.68 11.13
CA PHE A 173 -28.14 -13.88 10.50
C PHE A 173 -29.26 -14.74 9.90
N ASN A 174 -29.15 -15.09 8.61
CA ASN A 174 -30.07 -16.03 8.01
C ASN A 174 -29.65 -17.48 8.26
N ALA A 175 -29.97 -17.99 9.44
CA ALA A 175 -29.64 -19.34 9.87
C ALA A 175 -30.18 -20.43 8.93
N ALA A 176 -31.34 -20.22 8.30
CA ALA A 176 -31.94 -21.19 7.37
C ALA A 176 -31.10 -21.41 6.10
N THR A 177 -30.17 -20.50 5.80
CA THR A 177 -29.27 -20.59 4.64
C THR A 177 -27.97 -21.31 4.94
N ALA A 178 -27.67 -21.61 6.19
CA ALA A 178 -26.50 -22.39 6.53
C ALA A 178 -26.61 -23.84 6.01
N PRO A 179 -25.51 -24.43 5.55
CA PRO A 179 -25.46 -25.86 5.25
C PRO A 179 -25.81 -26.73 6.44
N SER A 180 -26.41 -27.90 6.19
CA SER A 180 -26.85 -28.84 7.24
C SER A 180 -25.68 -29.39 8.07
N GLU A 181 -24.49 -29.37 7.51
CA GLU A 181 -23.23 -29.79 8.12
C GLU A 181 -22.68 -28.76 9.12
N LEU A 182 -23.19 -27.52 9.10
CA LEU A 182 -22.85 -26.52 10.10
C LEU A 182 -23.81 -26.57 11.28
N ASN A 183 -23.26 -26.51 12.49
CA ASN A 183 -24.04 -26.27 13.69
C ASN A 183 -24.42 -24.78 13.74
N ILE A 184 -25.72 -24.50 13.63
CA ILE A 184 -26.27 -23.13 13.57
C ILE A 184 -25.83 -22.28 14.76
N ASP A 185 -25.98 -22.80 15.97
CA ASP A 185 -25.63 -22.07 17.20
C ASP A 185 -24.13 -21.74 17.24
N ALA A 186 -23.29 -22.68 16.81
CA ALA A 186 -21.85 -22.47 16.71
C ALA A 186 -21.48 -21.45 15.61
N THR A 187 -22.12 -21.53 14.44
CA THR A 187 -21.96 -20.55 13.35
C THR A 187 -22.33 -19.15 13.84
N GLU A 188 -23.50 -19.01 14.47
CA GLU A 188 -23.98 -17.74 15.00
C GLU A 188 -23.02 -17.17 16.05
N ALA A 189 -22.52 -18.02 16.96
CA ALA A 189 -21.52 -17.63 17.94
C ALA A 189 -20.20 -17.17 17.29
N ARG A 190 -19.75 -17.81 16.20
CA ARG A 190 -18.56 -17.38 15.46
C ARG A 190 -18.76 -16.06 14.74
N LEU A 191 -19.94 -15.81 14.16
CA LEU A 191 -20.27 -14.52 13.54
C LEU A 191 -20.30 -13.39 14.58
N GLN A 192 -20.90 -13.64 15.75
CA GLN A 192 -20.89 -12.67 16.85
C GLN A 192 -19.48 -12.42 17.38
N GLN A 193 -18.64 -13.45 17.49
CA GLN A 193 -17.24 -13.28 17.88
C GLN A 193 -16.47 -12.48 16.82
N ALA A 194 -16.68 -12.76 15.54
CA ALA A 194 -16.00 -12.10 14.44
C ALA A 194 -16.24 -10.58 14.41
N ILE A 195 -17.48 -10.13 14.60
CA ILE A 195 -17.79 -8.70 14.67
C ILE A 195 -17.32 -8.07 15.99
N THR A 196 -17.25 -8.85 17.08
CA THR A 196 -16.60 -8.42 18.33
C THR A 196 -15.11 -8.18 18.12
N ASN A 197 -14.43 -8.98 17.30
CA ASN A 197 -13.01 -8.78 16.99
C ASN A 197 -12.76 -7.38 16.40
N ILE A 198 -13.65 -6.94 15.49
CA ILE A 198 -13.63 -5.60 14.91
C ILE A 198 -13.98 -4.52 15.94
N THR A 199 -15.14 -4.64 16.60
CA THR A 199 -15.70 -3.56 17.43
C THR A 199 -14.99 -3.34 18.76
N HIS A 200 -14.23 -4.33 19.25
CA HIS A 200 -13.46 -4.26 20.50
C HIS A 200 -11.93 -4.35 20.24
N GLY A 201 -11.50 -4.07 19.00
CA GLY A 201 -10.08 -4.00 18.67
C GLY A 201 -9.27 -5.26 19.05
N ARG A 202 -9.85 -6.46 18.99
CA ARG A 202 -9.26 -7.68 19.57
C ARG A 202 -7.99 -8.05 18.81
N ASN A 203 -6.86 -8.06 19.50
CA ASN A 203 -5.54 -8.32 18.92
C ASN A 203 -4.66 -9.14 19.85
N THR A 204 -3.65 -9.80 19.28
CA THR A 204 -2.56 -10.52 19.96
C THR A 204 -1.35 -9.63 20.25
N CYS A 205 -1.41 -8.37 19.83
CA CYS A 205 -0.31 -7.41 19.83
C CYS A 205 -0.19 -6.57 21.10
N ASN A 206 -0.99 -6.88 22.13
CA ASN A 206 -1.12 -6.09 23.37
C ASN A 206 -1.48 -4.61 23.11
N LEU A 207 -2.16 -4.31 22.00
CA LEU A 207 -2.69 -2.99 21.72
C LEU A 207 -3.99 -2.80 22.53
N PRO A 208 -4.22 -1.60 23.09
CA PRO A 208 -5.41 -1.33 23.89
C PRO A 208 -6.67 -1.32 23.03
N ASP A 209 -7.78 -1.74 23.61
CA ASP A 209 -9.10 -1.53 23.02
C ASP A 209 -9.51 -0.06 23.18
N ILE A 210 -9.42 0.69 22.08
CA ILE A 210 -9.83 2.10 21.98
C ILE A 210 -10.87 2.31 20.88
N ILE A 211 -11.39 1.23 20.31
CA ILE A 211 -12.26 1.24 19.14
C ILE A 211 -13.69 1.47 19.61
N ASP A 212 -14.27 2.62 19.27
CA ASP A 212 -15.66 2.99 19.61
C ASP A 212 -16.64 2.63 18.48
N ALA A 213 -16.32 1.60 17.70
CA ALA A 213 -17.21 1.05 16.69
C ALA A 213 -18.32 0.26 17.39
N ARG A 214 -19.57 0.41 16.94
CA ARG A 214 -20.74 -0.18 17.62
C ARG A 214 -21.51 -1.11 16.70
N GLN A 215 -21.97 -2.22 17.26
CA GLN A 215 -22.80 -3.20 16.58
C GLN A 215 -23.92 -3.69 17.50
N GLN A 216 -24.97 -4.26 16.90
CA GLN A 216 -26.00 -4.99 17.62
C GLN A 216 -26.46 -6.19 16.78
N TYR A 217 -26.27 -7.39 17.30
CA TYR A 217 -26.91 -8.58 16.75
C TYR A 217 -28.41 -8.57 17.11
N ALA A 218 -29.26 -8.54 16.07
CA ALA A 218 -30.71 -8.45 16.20
C ALA A 218 -31.43 -9.80 16.05
N GLY A 219 -30.67 -10.90 15.95
CA GLY A 219 -31.19 -12.26 15.91
C GLY A 219 -31.22 -12.87 14.50
N GLN A 220 -31.90 -14.01 14.41
CA GLN A 220 -32.06 -14.72 13.16
C GLN A 220 -33.13 -14.07 12.26
N THR A 221 -33.00 -14.27 10.95
CA THR A 221 -33.93 -13.76 9.93
C THR A 221 -34.14 -14.80 8.83
N GLU A 222 -35.21 -14.65 8.05
CA GLU A 222 -35.40 -15.38 6.79
C GLU A 222 -34.96 -14.56 5.57
N ARG A 223 -34.63 -13.28 5.76
CA ARG A 223 -34.15 -12.39 4.69
C ARG A 223 -32.75 -12.80 4.28
N ARG A 224 -32.45 -12.72 2.99
CA ARG A 224 -31.12 -13.01 2.45
C ARG A 224 -30.31 -11.72 2.33
N ALA A 225 -28.99 -11.85 2.32
CA ALA A 225 -28.10 -10.77 1.93
C ALA A 225 -28.47 -10.29 0.53
N ASN A 226 -28.40 -8.98 0.33
CA ASN A 226 -28.77 -8.27 -0.89
C ASN A 226 -27.69 -8.40 -1.98
N VAL A 227 -27.31 -9.65 -2.21
CA VAL A 227 -26.33 -10.16 -3.16
C VAL A 227 -27.10 -11.05 -4.13
N SER A 228 -26.92 -10.86 -5.44
CA SER A 228 -27.42 -11.77 -6.47
C SER A 228 -26.27 -12.54 -7.12
N VAL A 229 -26.54 -13.79 -7.50
CA VAL A 229 -25.61 -14.61 -8.28
C VAL A 229 -26.33 -15.09 -9.54
N LYS A 230 -25.83 -14.68 -10.71
CA LYS A 230 -26.37 -15.06 -12.02
C LYS A 230 -25.24 -15.14 -13.03
N ASN A 231 -25.27 -16.13 -13.93
CA ASN A 231 -24.28 -16.28 -15.00
C ASN A 231 -22.81 -16.22 -14.50
N ASN A 232 -22.53 -16.88 -13.38
CA ASN A 232 -21.21 -16.88 -12.73
C ASN A 232 -20.72 -15.48 -12.29
N ARG A 233 -21.65 -14.53 -12.07
CA ARG A 233 -21.36 -13.18 -11.59
C ARG A 233 -22.07 -12.94 -10.28
N VAL A 234 -21.38 -12.31 -9.34
CA VAL A 234 -21.93 -11.84 -8.07
C VAL A 234 -22.19 -10.34 -8.17
N THR A 235 -23.34 -9.87 -7.67
CA THR A 235 -23.71 -8.46 -7.77
C THR A 235 -24.36 -7.95 -6.49
N CYS A 236 -23.85 -6.83 -5.97
CA CYS A 236 -24.55 -6.08 -4.93
C CYS A 236 -25.79 -5.43 -5.53
N ASN A 237 -26.94 -5.79 -4.99
CA ASN A 237 -28.21 -5.26 -5.45
C ASN A 237 -28.46 -3.87 -4.84
N LYS A 238 -29.66 -3.31 -5.06
CA LYS A 238 -30.01 -1.97 -4.58
C LYS A 238 -30.40 -1.99 -3.10
N ILE A 239 -29.87 -1.05 -2.32
CA ILE A 239 -30.01 -0.86 -0.85
C ILE A 239 -31.43 -0.84 -0.24
N ILE A 240 -32.53 -0.89 -1.00
CA ILE A 240 -33.86 -0.54 -0.45
C ILE A 240 -34.48 -1.70 0.35
N ASP A 241 -33.86 -2.07 1.47
CA ASP A 241 -34.50 -2.82 2.55
C ASP A 241 -34.06 -2.41 3.97
N ASN A 242 -33.03 -1.57 4.12
CA ASN A 242 -32.47 -1.11 5.41
C ASN A 242 -32.20 -2.28 6.39
N PHE A 243 -31.80 -3.44 5.87
CA PHE A 243 -31.76 -4.66 6.65
C PHE A 243 -30.42 -5.38 6.45
N ASN A 244 -29.49 -5.13 7.36
CA ASN A 244 -28.15 -5.69 7.28
C ASN A 244 -28.17 -7.20 7.56
N THR A 245 -27.86 -8.01 6.55
CA THR A 245 -27.97 -9.47 6.62
C THR A 245 -26.65 -10.14 6.35
N ILE A 246 -26.33 -11.10 7.21
CA ILE A 246 -25.29 -12.09 6.98
C ILE A 246 -26.01 -13.38 6.58
N ASP A 247 -25.68 -13.93 5.40
CA ASP A 247 -26.21 -15.21 4.95
C ASP A 247 -25.11 -16.14 4.42
N ILE A 248 -25.47 -17.42 4.21
CA ILE A 248 -24.59 -18.40 3.58
C ILE A 248 -25.24 -18.83 2.27
N GLY A 249 -24.62 -18.51 1.14
CA GLY A 249 -25.20 -18.70 -0.18
C GLY A 249 -24.17 -19.08 -1.21
N GLU A 250 -24.61 -19.62 -2.35
CA GLU A 250 -23.68 -19.94 -3.43
C GLU A 250 -22.97 -18.68 -3.92
N LEU A 251 -21.64 -18.76 -4.03
CA LEU A 251 -20.80 -17.79 -4.71
C LEU A 251 -20.01 -18.48 -5.83
N PRO A 252 -19.85 -17.83 -7.01
CA PRO A 252 -19.16 -18.45 -8.13
C PRO A 252 -17.64 -18.54 -7.89
N GLY A 253 -17.00 -19.50 -8.55
CA GLY A 253 -15.54 -19.63 -8.59
C GLY A 253 -14.94 -20.13 -7.27
N ARG A 254 -13.91 -19.44 -6.80
CA ARG A 254 -13.12 -19.79 -5.62
C ARG A 254 -13.39 -18.87 -4.43
N ARG A 255 -14.52 -18.16 -4.44
CA ARG A 255 -14.84 -17.13 -3.44
C ARG A 255 -15.08 -17.73 -2.06
N LEU A 256 -14.57 -17.07 -1.04
CA LEU A 256 -14.89 -17.36 0.37
C LEU A 256 -16.10 -16.56 0.83
N ALA A 257 -16.13 -15.27 0.53
CA ALA A 257 -17.22 -14.38 0.88
C ALA A 257 -17.25 -13.12 0.01
N VAL A 258 -18.33 -12.36 0.16
CA VAL A 258 -18.53 -11.04 -0.46
C VAL A 258 -19.19 -10.12 0.55
N THR A 259 -18.66 -8.90 0.65
CA THR A 259 -19.27 -7.79 1.38
C THR A 259 -19.80 -6.73 0.43
N CYS A 260 -21.06 -6.34 0.62
CA CYS A 260 -21.69 -5.21 -0.02
C CYS A 260 -21.89 -4.10 1.00
N THR A 261 -21.29 -2.93 0.81
CA THR A 261 -21.50 -1.77 1.69
C THR A 261 -22.07 -0.61 0.91
N TRP A 262 -23.14 0.00 1.43
CA TRP A 262 -23.73 1.20 0.85
C TRP A 262 -23.51 2.41 1.75
N VAL A 263 -23.16 3.53 1.12
CA VAL A 263 -22.68 4.74 1.80
C VAL A 263 -23.46 5.95 1.31
N LYS A 264 -23.72 6.90 2.20
CA LYS A 264 -24.15 8.25 1.85
C LYS A 264 -22.94 9.15 1.63
N ASN A 265 -22.64 9.47 0.37
CA ASN A 265 -21.37 10.06 -0.10
C ASN A 265 -20.95 11.32 0.67
N ASN A 266 -21.82 12.32 0.71
CA ASN A 266 -21.49 13.61 1.32
C ASN A 266 -21.18 13.51 2.81
N ALA A 267 -21.76 12.52 3.49
CA ALA A 267 -21.55 12.31 4.90
C ALA A 267 -20.42 11.30 5.18
N LYS A 268 -20.01 10.52 4.17
CA LYS A 268 -19.11 9.37 4.32
C LYS A 268 -19.62 8.39 5.39
N ILE A 269 -20.93 8.20 5.42
CA ILE A 269 -21.62 7.37 6.41
C ILE A 269 -22.08 6.09 5.75
N ALA A 270 -21.63 4.94 6.23
CA ALA A 270 -22.21 3.65 5.91
C ALA A 270 -23.65 3.61 6.43
N VAL A 271 -24.58 3.20 5.58
CA VAL A 271 -26.02 3.17 5.86
C VAL A 271 -26.61 1.77 5.79
N ALA A 272 -25.96 0.87 5.06
CA ALA A 272 -26.27 -0.55 5.03
C ALA A 272 -24.99 -1.33 4.70
N ALA A 273 -24.89 -2.57 5.19
CA ALA A 273 -23.92 -3.53 4.69
C ALA A 273 -24.43 -4.96 4.86
N ASP A 274 -24.19 -5.78 3.83
CA ASP A 274 -24.59 -7.18 3.78
C ASP A 274 -23.39 -8.06 3.46
N VAL A 275 -23.36 -9.25 4.04
CA VAL A 275 -22.28 -10.22 3.84
C VAL A 275 -22.86 -11.55 3.39
N ARG A 276 -22.31 -12.11 2.32
CA ARG A 276 -22.59 -13.49 1.92
C ARG A 276 -21.31 -14.32 2.03
N ILE A 277 -21.39 -15.38 2.82
CA ILE A 277 -20.34 -16.41 2.91
C ILE A 277 -20.68 -17.53 1.92
N ASP A 278 -19.69 -18.06 1.21
CA ASP A 278 -19.92 -19.10 0.21
C ASP A 278 -20.42 -20.41 0.84
N ARG A 279 -21.50 -20.97 0.29
CA ARG A 279 -22.06 -22.24 0.73
C ARG A 279 -21.23 -23.45 0.26
N SER A 280 -20.47 -23.32 -0.82
CA SER A 280 -19.81 -24.46 -1.46
C SER A 280 -18.48 -24.86 -0.81
N GLN A 281 -17.88 -23.95 -0.02
CA GLN A 281 -16.69 -24.25 0.77
C GLN A 281 -16.97 -25.20 1.93
N ARG A 282 -15.90 -25.84 2.41
CA ARG A 282 -15.96 -26.63 3.65
C ARG A 282 -15.63 -25.73 4.83
N TRP A 283 -16.53 -25.68 5.80
CA TRP A 283 -16.42 -24.77 6.93
C TRP A 283 -16.17 -25.50 8.26
N PHE A 284 -15.52 -24.84 9.21
CA PHE A 284 -15.54 -25.18 10.62
C PHE A 284 -16.02 -23.99 11.45
N THR A 285 -16.63 -24.29 12.61
CA THR A 285 -17.26 -23.30 13.51
C THR A 285 -16.68 -23.35 14.92
N THR A 286 -15.58 -24.07 15.11
CA THR A 286 -14.81 -24.07 16.36
C THR A 286 -14.03 -22.77 16.53
N ASP A 287 -13.73 -22.42 17.78
CA ASP A 287 -12.94 -21.24 18.16
C ASP A 287 -11.44 -21.38 17.89
N THR A 288 -11.03 -22.60 17.60
CA THR A 288 -9.67 -23.00 17.26
C THR A 288 -9.72 -23.92 16.04
N VAL A 289 -8.62 -24.00 15.30
CA VAL A 289 -8.52 -24.90 14.15
C VAL A 289 -8.70 -26.35 14.63
N PRO A 290 -9.65 -27.13 14.06
CA PRO A 290 -9.81 -28.53 14.42
C PRO A 290 -8.51 -29.32 14.25
N THR A 291 -8.20 -30.22 15.19
CA THR A 291 -6.96 -31.01 15.16
C THR A 291 -6.82 -31.91 13.93
N ASP A 292 -7.95 -32.27 13.32
CA ASP A 292 -8.08 -33.08 12.11
C ASP A 292 -8.55 -32.25 10.91
N CYS A 293 -8.37 -30.93 10.94
CA CYS A 293 -8.79 -30.05 9.86
C CYS A 293 -8.14 -30.46 8.54
N GLN A 294 -8.99 -30.60 7.51
CA GLN A 294 -8.55 -30.92 6.15
C GLN A 294 -9.27 -30.03 5.16
N ASN A 295 -8.57 -29.01 4.64
CA ASN A 295 -9.09 -28.10 3.62
C ASN A 295 -10.46 -27.50 4.01
N GLN A 296 -10.55 -26.99 5.24
CA GLN A 296 -11.73 -26.31 5.77
C GLN A 296 -11.37 -24.88 6.17
N PHE A 297 -12.27 -23.93 5.95
CA PHE A 297 -12.12 -22.54 6.34
C PHE A 297 -12.89 -22.26 7.64
N GLY A 298 -12.38 -21.37 8.47
CA GLY A 298 -13.06 -20.95 9.68
C GLY A 298 -14.13 -19.90 9.36
N ILE A 299 -15.33 -20.03 9.93
CA ILE A 299 -16.35 -18.97 9.82
C ILE A 299 -15.87 -17.67 10.48
N GLU A 300 -15.21 -17.77 11.64
CA GLU A 300 -14.73 -16.59 12.37
C GLU A 300 -13.67 -15.77 11.60
N PRO A 301 -12.54 -16.34 11.13
CA PRO A 301 -11.54 -15.56 10.41
C PRO A 301 -12.08 -14.91 9.12
N VAL A 302 -12.85 -15.65 8.32
CA VAL A 302 -13.48 -15.08 7.10
C VAL A 302 -14.46 -13.98 7.48
N ALA A 303 -15.36 -14.22 8.43
CA ALA A 303 -16.30 -13.18 8.83
C ALA A 303 -15.61 -11.96 9.47
N THR A 304 -14.48 -12.12 10.16
CA THR A 304 -13.72 -10.98 10.70
C THR A 304 -13.17 -10.12 9.57
N HIS A 305 -12.63 -10.71 8.50
CA HIS A 305 -12.21 -9.99 7.30
C HIS A 305 -13.37 -9.21 6.67
N GLU A 306 -14.50 -9.87 6.43
CA GLU A 306 -15.71 -9.25 5.87
C GLU A 306 -16.27 -8.13 6.76
N PHE A 307 -16.25 -8.32 8.08
CA PHE A 307 -16.66 -7.25 9.00
C PHE A 307 -15.68 -6.07 9.00
N GLY A 308 -14.40 -6.29 8.67
CA GLY A 308 -13.47 -5.20 8.41
C GLY A 308 -13.97 -4.29 7.28
N HIS A 309 -14.43 -4.87 6.17
CA HIS A 309 -15.09 -4.16 5.08
C HIS A 309 -16.36 -3.43 5.55
N VAL A 310 -17.25 -4.12 6.28
CA VAL A 310 -18.46 -3.50 6.86
C VAL A 310 -18.12 -2.22 7.63
N PHE A 311 -17.02 -2.21 8.37
CA PHE A 311 -16.58 -1.07 9.17
C PHE A 311 -15.65 -0.07 8.45
N GLY A 312 -15.36 -0.27 7.16
CA GLY A 312 -14.68 0.71 6.32
C GLY A 312 -13.20 0.49 6.11
N LEU A 313 -12.68 -0.70 6.43
CA LEU A 313 -11.35 -1.13 6.01
C LEU A 313 -11.41 -1.68 4.58
N GLY A 314 -10.37 -1.43 3.79
CA GLY A 314 -10.18 -2.06 2.49
C GLY A 314 -9.04 -3.08 2.53
N HIS A 315 -8.92 -3.88 1.48
CA HIS A 315 -7.80 -4.83 1.36
C HIS A 315 -6.43 -4.14 1.43
N VAL A 316 -5.48 -4.79 2.09
CA VAL A 316 -4.04 -4.57 1.90
C VAL A 316 -3.48 -5.60 0.93
N ARG A 317 -2.29 -5.36 0.38
CA ARG A 317 -1.67 -6.29 -0.58
C ARG A 317 -1.17 -7.54 0.13
N GLU A 318 -1.60 -8.71 -0.34
CA GLU A 318 -1.20 -9.99 0.25
C GLU A 318 0.29 -10.25 0.15
N ASP A 319 0.93 -9.83 -0.94
CA ASP A 319 2.36 -10.04 -1.14
C ASP A 319 3.26 -9.21 -0.21
N GLN A 320 2.69 -8.27 0.53
CA GLN A 320 3.40 -7.35 1.42
C GLN A 320 2.95 -7.47 2.88
N HIS A 321 1.68 -7.81 3.10
CA HIS A 321 1.03 -7.74 4.40
C HIS A 321 0.26 -9.04 4.78
N PRO A 322 0.82 -10.24 4.53
CA PRO A 322 0.08 -11.51 4.58
C PRO A 322 -0.46 -11.88 5.98
N GLU A 323 0.09 -11.27 7.03
CA GLU A 323 -0.30 -11.54 8.42
C GLU A 323 -1.38 -10.56 8.95
N LEU A 324 -1.85 -9.61 8.12
CA LEU A 324 -2.94 -8.70 8.51
C LEU A 324 -4.31 -9.30 8.21
N THR A 325 -5.30 -8.95 9.04
CA THR A 325 -6.68 -9.42 8.87
C THR A 325 -7.23 -9.04 7.50
N MET A 326 -6.99 -7.81 7.04
CA MET A 326 -7.47 -7.32 5.74
C MET A 326 -6.60 -7.75 4.55
N SER A 327 -5.70 -8.69 4.76
CA SER A 327 -4.98 -9.35 3.69
C SER A 327 -5.88 -10.43 3.06
N PRO A 328 -5.99 -10.49 1.72
CA PRO A 328 -7.05 -11.26 1.06
C PRO A 328 -6.83 -12.78 1.03
N LEU A 329 -5.74 -13.35 1.58
CA LEU A 329 -5.58 -14.80 1.64
C LEU A 329 -5.89 -15.35 3.04
N ILE A 330 -7.06 -15.95 3.20
CA ILE A 330 -7.35 -16.80 4.36
C ILE A 330 -7.06 -18.26 4.00
N ALA A 331 -5.92 -18.78 4.44
CA ALA A 331 -5.53 -20.17 4.16
C ALA A 331 -6.50 -21.19 4.82
N PRO A 332 -6.76 -22.34 4.17
CA PRO A 332 -7.50 -23.43 4.81
C PRO A 332 -6.80 -23.88 6.10
N CYS A 333 -7.59 -24.24 7.10
CA CYS A 333 -7.11 -24.65 8.41
C CYS A 333 -6.25 -23.58 9.11
N SER A 334 -6.51 -22.31 8.83
CA SER A 334 -5.96 -21.16 9.54
C SER A 334 -7.00 -20.47 10.41
N ASN A 335 -6.51 -19.75 11.43
CA ASN A 335 -7.29 -18.85 12.27
C ASN A 335 -6.62 -17.47 12.40
N SER A 336 -5.66 -17.15 11.51
CA SER A 336 -4.85 -15.93 11.57
C SER A 336 -5.71 -14.66 11.51
N ALA A 337 -6.71 -14.62 10.64
CA ALA A 337 -7.61 -13.47 10.49
C ALA A 337 -8.68 -13.34 11.61
N SER A 338 -8.67 -14.19 12.65
CA SER A 338 -9.59 -14.04 13.79
C SER A 338 -9.15 -12.99 14.82
N THR A 339 -7.99 -12.38 14.62
CA THR A 339 -7.51 -11.26 15.45
C THR A 339 -6.91 -10.18 14.57
N LEU A 340 -7.03 -8.93 15.02
CA LEU A 340 -6.51 -7.78 14.31
C LEU A 340 -4.99 -7.72 14.42
N GLY A 341 -4.32 -7.57 13.28
CA GLY A 341 -2.95 -7.10 13.22
C GLY A 341 -2.88 -5.62 13.61
N ARG A 342 -1.66 -5.11 13.80
CA ARG A 342 -1.45 -3.70 14.17
C ARG A 342 -1.98 -2.75 13.10
N GLY A 343 -1.85 -3.10 11.82
CA GLY A 343 -2.41 -2.38 10.69
C GLY A 343 -3.93 -2.24 10.77
N ASP A 344 -4.63 -3.36 10.92
CA ASP A 344 -6.09 -3.38 11.02
C ASP A 344 -6.60 -2.56 12.22
N TRP A 345 -5.93 -2.69 13.37
CA TRP A 345 -6.20 -1.89 14.56
C TRP A 345 -5.97 -0.39 14.31
N LEU A 346 -4.91 0.01 13.59
CA LEU A 346 -4.65 1.41 13.23
C LEU A 346 -5.73 1.96 12.29
N GLY A 347 -6.19 1.16 11.33
CA GLY A 347 -7.28 1.51 10.43
C GLY A 347 -8.57 1.79 11.21
N LEU A 348 -8.97 0.86 12.09
CA LEU A 348 -10.16 1.02 12.93
C LEU A 348 -10.01 2.16 13.93
N SER A 349 -8.83 2.34 14.53
CA SER A 349 -8.55 3.46 15.42
C SER A 349 -8.64 4.80 14.69
N THR A 350 -8.33 4.85 13.41
CA THR A 350 -8.46 6.08 12.61
C THR A 350 -9.92 6.44 12.39
N LEU A 351 -10.80 5.44 12.20
CA LEU A 351 -12.23 5.64 11.96
C LEU A 351 -13.05 5.84 13.25
N TYR A 352 -12.68 5.10 14.29
CA TYR A 352 -13.46 4.89 15.52
C TYR A 352 -12.66 5.07 16.82
N GLY A 353 -11.41 5.54 16.78
CA GLY A 353 -10.64 5.80 17.98
C GLY A 353 -11.26 6.90 18.84
N ALA A 354 -11.37 6.67 20.15
CA ALA A 354 -11.82 7.70 21.08
C ALA A 354 -10.83 8.89 21.08
N SER A 355 -11.27 10.06 20.61
CA SER A 355 -10.51 11.30 20.79
C SER A 355 -10.29 11.57 22.30
N PRO A 356 -9.09 11.97 22.74
CA PRO A 356 -8.94 12.70 24.00
C PRO A 356 -9.87 13.93 23.92
N GLY A 357 -10.74 14.10 24.91
CA GLY A 357 -11.91 14.98 24.83
C GLY A 357 -11.64 16.42 24.36
N PRO A 358 -12.67 17.12 23.87
CA PRO A 358 -12.53 18.48 23.36
C PRO A 358 -12.20 19.45 24.49
N GLY A 359 -11.07 20.16 24.37
CA GLY A 359 -10.86 21.42 25.07
C GLY A 359 -11.92 22.46 24.65
N PRO A 360 -12.07 23.58 25.38
CA PRO A 360 -13.17 24.50 25.20
C PRO A 360 -13.15 25.08 23.78
N GLY A 361 -14.23 24.88 23.03
CA GLY A 361 -14.34 25.32 21.65
C GLY A 361 -14.31 26.84 21.49
N PRO A 362 -13.78 27.38 20.38
CA PRO A 362 -14.07 28.74 19.97
C PRO A 362 -15.54 28.81 19.49
N GLY A 363 -16.24 29.84 19.96
CA GLY A 363 -17.66 30.07 19.72
C GLY A 363 -18.06 30.31 18.25
N PRO A 364 -19.36 30.53 17.99
CA PRO A 364 -19.93 30.49 16.65
C PRO A 364 -19.52 31.73 15.83
N GLY A 365 -18.75 31.49 14.77
CA GLY A 365 -18.45 32.43 13.68
C GLY A 365 -18.97 31.90 12.33
N PRO A 366 -19.08 32.76 11.30
CA PRO A 366 -20.09 32.66 10.26
C PRO A 366 -19.83 31.55 9.22
N GLY A 367 -20.90 30.80 8.89
CA GLY A 367 -21.18 30.04 7.64
C GLY A 367 -20.06 29.18 7.03
N PRO A 368 -20.25 27.85 6.84
CA PRO A 368 -19.22 27.03 6.22
C PRO A 368 -19.06 27.39 4.74
N GLY A 369 -17.87 27.91 4.40
CA GLY A 369 -17.37 27.83 3.03
C GLY A 369 -17.19 26.38 2.60
N PRO A 370 -16.97 26.12 1.30
CA PRO A 370 -16.73 24.76 0.80
C PRO A 370 -15.59 24.08 1.59
N ALA A 371 -15.82 22.83 1.97
CA ALA A 371 -14.83 22.04 2.71
C ALA A 371 -13.53 21.89 1.88
N PRO A 372 -12.35 21.90 2.51
CA PRO A 372 -11.09 21.70 1.81
C PRO A 372 -11.05 20.34 1.08
N VAL A 373 -10.61 20.35 -0.17
CA VAL A 373 -10.41 19.20 -1.06
C VAL A 373 -9.30 18.31 -0.49
N ALA A 374 -9.62 17.07 -0.15
CA ALA A 374 -8.65 16.12 0.41
C ALA A 374 -7.50 15.84 -0.56
N THR A 375 -6.29 15.60 -0.04
CA THR A 375 -5.11 15.26 -0.83
C THR A 375 -4.44 14.00 -0.30
N GLU A 376 -3.65 13.33 -1.14
CA GLU A 376 -2.77 12.22 -0.79
C GLU A 376 -1.35 12.60 -1.21
N THR A 377 -0.38 12.38 -0.32
CA THR A 377 1.04 12.71 -0.56
C THR A 377 1.86 11.43 -0.55
N PHE A 378 2.56 11.18 -1.65
CA PHE A 378 3.41 10.01 -1.86
C PHE A 378 4.86 10.44 -1.93
N LEU A 379 5.76 9.69 -1.28
CA LEU A 379 7.20 9.89 -1.35
C LEU A 379 7.88 8.59 -1.75
N THR A 380 8.89 8.69 -2.61
CA THR A 380 9.84 7.64 -2.93
C THR A 380 11.23 8.08 -2.50
N LEU A 381 11.95 7.18 -1.83
CA LEU A 381 13.38 7.36 -1.57
C LEU A 381 14.17 6.85 -2.79
N ASP A 382 14.65 7.77 -3.64
CA ASP A 382 15.28 7.40 -4.92
C ASP A 382 16.70 6.88 -4.72
N SER A 383 17.50 7.58 -3.93
CA SER A 383 18.89 7.22 -3.63
C SER A 383 19.44 8.00 -2.45
N TYR A 384 20.52 7.48 -1.86
CA TYR A 384 21.35 8.24 -0.92
C TYR A 384 22.82 7.84 -1.07
N GLN A 385 23.72 8.77 -0.78
CA GLN A 385 25.16 8.62 -0.92
C GLN A 385 25.85 8.95 0.40
N ASN A 386 26.75 8.07 0.82
CA ASN A 386 27.66 8.36 1.93
C ASN A 386 28.63 9.47 1.51
N GLY A 387 28.94 10.39 2.42
CA GLY A 387 29.78 11.53 2.07
C GLY A 387 30.00 12.49 3.23
N ALA A 388 30.78 13.54 2.95
CA ALA A 388 31.04 14.65 3.87
C ALA A 388 30.73 15.99 3.18
N PRO A 389 29.45 16.40 3.06
CA PRO A 389 28.26 15.73 3.60
C PRO A 389 27.76 14.57 2.72
N GLY A 390 26.94 13.70 3.30
CA GLY A 390 26.16 12.73 2.54
C GLY A 390 25.03 13.43 1.79
N THR A 391 24.44 12.72 0.84
CA THR A 391 23.29 13.25 0.08
C THR A 391 22.15 12.26 0.03
N VAL A 392 20.93 12.77 -0.09
CA VAL A 392 19.72 11.98 -0.32
C VAL A 392 18.89 12.62 -1.42
N SER A 393 18.34 11.80 -2.31
CA SER A 393 17.40 12.22 -3.34
C SER A 393 16.06 11.53 -3.12
N VAL A 394 14.98 12.31 -3.17
CA VAL A 394 13.61 11.80 -3.07
C VAL A 394 12.74 12.44 -4.14
N SER A 395 11.72 11.70 -4.55
CA SER A 395 10.70 12.15 -5.49
C SER A 395 9.32 11.81 -4.95
N GLY A 396 8.27 12.35 -5.55
CA GLY A 396 6.93 12.03 -5.11
C GLY A 396 5.84 12.82 -5.82
N HIS A 397 4.60 12.52 -5.43
CA HIS A 397 3.43 13.18 -5.97
C HIS A 397 2.47 13.59 -4.86
N VAL A 398 1.72 14.64 -5.12
CA VAL A 398 0.54 15.02 -4.34
C VAL A 398 -0.64 15.07 -5.28
N PHE A 399 -1.63 14.25 -5.01
CA PHE A 399 -2.88 14.19 -5.76
C PHE A 399 -4.05 14.61 -4.88
N VAL A 400 -5.15 14.99 -5.50
CA VAL A 400 -6.45 15.01 -4.83
C VAL A 400 -6.78 13.58 -4.42
N ALA A 401 -7.17 13.38 -3.17
CA ALA A 401 -7.39 12.04 -2.61
C ALA A 401 -8.44 11.27 -3.43
N GLY A 402 -8.18 9.98 -3.67
CA GLY A 402 -9.03 9.13 -4.50
C GLY A 402 -8.98 9.39 -6.01
N GLY A 403 -7.97 10.10 -6.53
CA GLY A 403 -7.79 10.32 -7.96
C GLY A 403 -6.35 10.63 -8.36
N THR A 404 -6.12 10.81 -9.67
CA THR A 404 -4.81 11.22 -10.22
C THR A 404 -4.71 12.72 -10.51
N THR A 405 -5.73 13.49 -10.10
CA THR A 405 -5.77 14.94 -10.32
C THR A 405 -4.64 15.58 -9.53
N PRO A 406 -3.66 16.20 -10.19
CA PRO A 406 -2.51 16.72 -9.48
C PRO A 406 -2.87 17.93 -8.62
N ALA A 407 -2.46 17.89 -7.35
CA ALA A 407 -2.60 19.03 -6.48
C ALA A 407 -1.63 20.15 -6.90
N THR A 408 -1.99 21.38 -6.56
CA THR A 408 -1.12 22.55 -6.74
C THR A 408 -0.80 23.15 -5.38
N GLY A 409 0.42 23.68 -5.23
CA GLY A 409 0.89 24.25 -3.98
C GLY A 409 2.30 23.81 -3.66
N THR A 410 2.68 23.95 -2.40
CA THR A 410 4.03 23.61 -1.91
C THR A 410 3.97 22.42 -0.97
N VAL A 411 4.76 21.38 -1.24
CA VAL A 411 4.98 20.27 -0.32
C VAL A 411 6.27 20.48 0.46
N ASN A 412 6.29 20.05 1.73
CA ASN A 412 7.45 20.13 2.60
C ASN A 412 8.06 18.73 2.77
N VAL A 413 9.25 18.50 2.24
CA VAL A 413 9.97 17.25 2.45
C VAL A 413 10.80 17.37 3.73
N ASN A 414 10.34 16.73 4.80
CA ASN A 414 10.91 16.85 6.15
C ASN A 414 11.92 15.72 6.40
N PHE A 415 13.09 16.10 6.92
CA PHE A 415 14.15 15.18 7.32
C PHE A 415 14.31 15.20 8.84
N ASP A 416 14.15 14.03 9.46
CA ASP A 416 14.39 13.81 10.88
C ASP A 416 15.68 13.00 11.05
N LYS A 417 16.47 13.31 12.07
CA LYS A 417 17.68 12.57 12.44
C LYS A 417 17.48 11.87 13.77
N LEU A 418 17.90 10.61 13.88
CA LEU A 418 17.88 9.90 15.15
C LEU A 418 19.01 10.41 16.05
N GLU A 419 18.64 10.93 17.22
CA GLU A 419 19.57 11.42 18.25
C GLU A 419 19.13 10.96 19.63
N GLY A 420 20.04 10.38 20.41
CA GLY A 420 19.72 9.90 21.76
C GLY A 420 18.60 8.85 21.80
N GLY A 421 18.39 8.11 20.71
CA GLY A 421 17.30 7.13 20.57
C GLY A 421 15.94 7.71 20.16
N ALA A 422 15.85 9.02 19.90
CA ALA A 422 14.62 9.68 19.47
C ALA A 422 14.79 10.39 18.14
N TRP A 423 13.76 10.31 17.29
CA TRP A 423 13.73 11.02 16.01
C TRP A 423 13.51 12.52 16.24
N THR A 424 14.48 13.32 15.82
CA THR A 424 14.46 14.78 16.00
C THR A 424 14.42 15.46 14.64
N TYR A 425 13.40 16.28 14.41
CA TYR A 425 13.28 17.09 13.20
C TYR A 425 14.52 17.96 12.97
N ARG A 426 15.04 17.97 11.75
CA ARG A 426 16.23 18.75 11.40
C ARG A 426 15.96 19.87 10.44
N ASN A 427 15.49 19.52 9.25
CA ASN A 427 15.27 20.48 8.20
C ASN A 427 14.15 20.03 7.28
N THR A 428 13.74 20.94 6.41
CA THR A 428 12.74 20.68 5.39
C THR A 428 13.19 21.26 4.06
N ALA A 429 12.87 20.56 2.98
CA ALA A 429 13.05 21.03 1.62
C ALA A 429 11.66 21.32 1.01
N PRO A 430 11.20 22.58 1.01
CA PRO A 430 9.94 22.94 0.38
C PRO A 430 10.07 22.83 -1.14
N ARG A 431 9.06 22.25 -1.80
CA ARG A 431 8.99 22.12 -3.25
C ARG A 431 7.61 22.53 -3.75
N THR A 432 7.59 23.44 -4.72
CA THR A 432 6.37 23.76 -5.45
C THR A 432 6.07 22.61 -6.40
N LEU A 433 4.84 22.09 -6.33
CA LEU A 433 4.38 21.00 -7.17
C LEU A 433 4.30 21.45 -8.63
N VAL A 434 4.79 20.61 -9.54
CA VAL A 434 4.62 20.76 -10.99
C VAL A 434 3.80 19.58 -11.48
N HIS A 435 2.53 19.82 -11.85
CA HIS A 435 1.57 18.75 -12.12
C HIS A 435 1.54 17.71 -10.99
N GLY A 436 1.46 18.19 -9.74
CA GLY A 436 1.44 17.35 -8.53
C GLY A 436 2.75 16.63 -8.22
N TYR A 437 3.76 16.67 -9.10
CA TYR A 437 5.06 16.05 -8.84
C TYR A 437 6.00 16.99 -8.08
N TYR A 438 6.87 16.42 -7.26
CA TYR A 438 8.01 17.11 -6.66
C TYR A 438 9.24 16.20 -6.61
N GLU A 439 10.41 16.83 -6.56
CA GLU A 439 11.67 16.15 -6.28
C GLU A 439 12.63 17.02 -5.48
N VAL A 440 13.44 16.36 -4.68
CA VAL A 440 14.54 16.92 -3.93
C VAL A 440 15.76 16.10 -4.30
N LEU A 441 16.65 16.65 -5.12
CA LEU A 441 17.85 15.97 -5.56
C LEU A 441 19.05 16.37 -4.71
N ASN A 442 19.86 15.38 -4.34
CA ASN A 442 21.15 15.55 -3.66
C ASN A 442 21.08 16.44 -2.41
N TRP A 443 20.03 16.31 -1.60
CA TRP A 443 19.87 17.06 -0.35
C TRP A 443 20.95 16.69 0.65
N GLY A 444 21.65 17.68 1.19
CA GLY A 444 22.74 17.47 2.13
C GLY A 444 22.25 16.96 3.48
N VAL A 445 22.76 15.80 3.89
CA VAL A 445 22.49 15.15 5.18
C VAL A 445 23.80 14.68 5.80
N GLY A 446 23.95 14.88 7.11
CA GLY A 446 25.16 14.46 7.84
C GLY A 446 25.17 12.97 8.16
N VAL A 447 26.27 12.46 8.73
CA VAL A 447 26.36 11.07 9.19
C VAL A 447 25.32 10.73 10.26
N GLY A 448 24.75 9.53 10.19
CA GLY A 448 23.80 8.99 11.17
C GLY A 448 22.58 8.31 10.53
N GLN A 449 21.63 7.92 11.37
CA GLN A 449 20.32 7.42 10.94
C GLN A 449 19.35 8.58 10.71
N TRP A 450 18.65 8.52 9.58
CA TRP A 450 17.72 9.54 9.11
C TRP A 450 16.40 8.90 8.71
N ARG A 451 15.32 9.67 8.77
CA ARG A 451 14.06 9.36 8.11
C ARG A 451 13.53 10.58 7.39
N VAL A 452 12.85 10.36 6.28
CA VAL A 452 12.27 11.41 5.44
C VAL A 452 10.78 11.14 5.22
N ARG A 453 9.98 12.21 5.20
CA ARG A 453 8.59 12.16 4.73
C ARG A 453 8.22 13.45 4.03
N ALA A 454 7.26 13.41 3.12
CA ALA A 454 6.65 14.61 2.56
C ALA A 454 5.38 14.97 3.31
N VAL A 455 5.17 16.26 3.53
CA VAL A 455 3.99 16.83 4.17
C VAL A 455 3.46 17.93 3.27
N PHE A 456 2.30 17.73 2.70
CA PHE A 456 1.56 18.77 2.01
C PHE A 456 0.67 19.49 3.04
N PRO A 457 0.98 20.74 3.42
CA PRO A 457 0.16 21.49 4.37
C PRO A 457 -1.17 21.88 3.73
N ALA A 458 -2.18 22.15 4.56
CA ALA A 458 -3.44 22.72 4.10
C ALA A 458 -3.17 24.09 3.47
N GLN A 459 -3.56 24.26 2.21
CA GLN A 459 -3.29 25.47 1.44
C GLN A 459 -4.26 25.61 0.27
N GLY A 460 -4.60 26.85 -0.08
CA GLY A 460 -5.63 27.12 -1.07
C GLY A 460 -6.95 26.44 -0.68
N ASN A 461 -7.49 25.62 -1.59
CA ASN A 461 -8.67 24.80 -1.33
C ASN A 461 -8.33 23.39 -0.89
N TYR A 462 -7.06 23.02 -0.72
CA TYR A 462 -6.66 21.64 -0.42
C TYR A 462 -6.44 21.42 1.09
N ALA A 463 -6.88 20.25 1.58
CA ALA A 463 -6.57 19.76 2.92
C ALA A 463 -5.12 19.26 3.00
N SER A 464 -4.59 19.17 4.21
CA SER A 464 -3.25 18.64 4.45
C SER A 464 -3.18 17.12 4.27
N SER A 465 -2.04 16.61 3.81
CA SER A 465 -1.72 15.18 3.77
C SER A 465 -0.22 14.93 3.97
N ALA A 466 0.16 13.69 4.25
CA ALA A 466 1.56 13.32 4.44
C ALA A 466 1.84 11.91 3.93
N SER A 467 3.05 11.67 3.45
CA SER A 467 3.54 10.34 3.09
C SER A 467 3.96 9.54 4.33
N ASN A 468 4.16 8.24 4.14
CA ASN A 468 4.90 7.41 5.08
C ASN A 468 6.34 7.91 5.26
N TYR A 469 6.97 7.49 6.36
CA TYR A 469 8.40 7.70 6.60
C TYR A 469 9.22 6.67 5.82
N HIS A 470 10.31 7.12 5.21
CA HIS A 470 11.37 6.27 4.67
C HIS A 470 12.64 6.47 5.48
N GLU A 471 13.21 5.40 6.03
CA GLU A 471 14.43 5.46 6.82
C GLU A 471 15.66 5.14 5.98
N PHE A 472 16.79 5.81 6.25
CA PHE A 472 18.07 5.57 5.60
C PHE A 472 19.23 5.94 6.54
N SER A 473 20.44 5.47 6.22
CA SER A 473 21.62 5.71 7.06
C SER A 473 22.79 6.23 6.23
N ILE A 474 23.39 7.33 6.67
CA ILE A 474 24.60 7.90 6.10
C ILE A 474 25.79 7.44 6.93
N GLN A 475 26.69 6.68 6.31
CA GLN A 475 27.91 6.18 6.94
C GLN A 475 29.02 7.25 6.89
N PRO A 476 29.88 7.30 7.92
CA PRO A 476 31.01 8.21 7.94
C PRO A 476 32.04 7.86 6.87
N VAL A 477 32.71 8.89 6.34
CA VAL A 477 33.78 8.71 5.37
C VAL A 477 35.06 8.26 6.07
N ALA A 478 35.59 7.11 5.65
CA ALA A 478 36.83 6.58 6.17
C ALA A 478 38.02 7.55 5.95
N THR A 479 38.81 7.78 6.98
CA THR A 479 40.05 8.58 6.91
C THR A 479 41.28 7.75 7.24
N ASN A 480 42.44 8.23 6.81
CA ASN A 480 43.77 7.74 7.15
C ASN A 480 44.61 8.92 7.62
N ALA A 481 45.18 8.82 8.83
CA ALA A 481 46.09 9.81 9.39
C ALA A 481 47.54 9.39 9.14
N PHE A 482 48.35 10.32 8.66
CA PHE A 482 49.77 10.14 8.38
C PHE A 482 50.57 11.16 9.16
N ILE A 483 51.71 10.76 9.72
CA ILE A 483 52.63 11.65 10.42
C ILE A 483 54.06 11.43 9.93
N THR A 484 54.88 12.48 9.98
CA THR A 484 56.31 12.44 9.69
C THR A 484 57.04 13.32 10.70
N ILE A 485 58.17 12.82 11.20
CA ILE A 485 59.08 13.60 12.03
C ILE A 485 59.99 14.40 11.09
N ASN A 486 59.86 15.71 11.11
CA ASN A 486 60.62 16.61 10.24
C ASN A 486 61.98 16.96 10.84
N GLN A 487 62.00 17.17 12.16
CA GLN A 487 63.20 17.60 12.86
C GLN A 487 63.15 17.22 14.34
N VAL A 488 64.30 16.85 14.89
CA VAL A 488 64.51 16.68 16.33
C VAL A 488 65.69 17.54 16.75
N LEU A 489 65.48 18.47 17.67
CA LEU A 489 66.50 19.38 18.20
C LEU A 489 66.85 18.95 19.64
N THR A 490 68.14 18.70 19.88
CA THR A 490 68.66 18.39 21.22
C THR A 490 68.79 19.66 22.07
N GLY A 491 68.56 19.55 23.38
CA GLY A 491 68.60 20.68 24.32
C GLY A 491 67.88 20.40 25.65
N GLN A 492 67.88 21.39 26.54
CA GLN A 492 67.05 21.44 27.77
C GLN A 492 66.23 22.75 27.78
N PRO A 493 65.00 22.77 27.24
CA PRO A 493 64.27 21.66 26.64
C PRO A 493 64.72 21.33 25.21
N GLY A 494 64.51 20.08 24.79
CA GLY A 494 64.60 19.69 23.39
C GLY A 494 63.30 20.00 22.66
N HIS A 495 63.32 19.91 21.34
CA HIS A 495 62.15 20.21 20.51
C HIS A 495 61.98 19.19 19.40
N VAL A 496 60.75 18.97 18.97
CA VAL A 496 60.42 18.15 17.81
C VAL A 496 59.47 18.91 16.89
N SER A 497 59.71 18.82 15.59
CA SER A 497 58.80 19.32 14.57
C SER A 497 58.24 18.14 13.79
N VAL A 498 56.92 18.09 13.64
CA VAL A 498 56.22 17.05 12.89
C VAL A 498 55.22 17.67 11.93
N SER A 499 54.92 16.98 10.84
CA SER A 499 53.82 17.31 9.95
C SER A 499 53.15 16.05 9.44
N GLY A 500 52.03 16.22 8.76
CA GLY A 500 51.30 15.08 8.23
C GLY A 500 50.04 15.48 7.50
N HIS A 501 49.33 14.45 7.05
CA HIS A 501 48.05 14.60 6.36
C HIS A 501 46.99 13.71 6.98
N VAL A 502 45.74 14.14 6.94
CA VAL A 502 44.57 13.28 7.11
C VAL A 502 43.82 13.27 5.79
N LEU A 503 43.76 12.11 5.17
CA LEU A 503 43.17 11.92 3.85
C LEU A 503 41.99 10.96 3.93
N ARG A 504 41.00 11.16 3.08
CA ARG A 504 39.94 10.18 2.82
C ARG A 504 40.51 8.95 2.10
N ALA A 505 39.77 7.85 2.07
CA ALA A 505 40.16 6.63 1.34
C ALA A 505 40.47 6.87 -0.15
N ASN A 506 39.85 7.86 -0.78
CA ASN A 506 40.11 8.26 -2.17
C ASN A 506 41.29 9.25 -2.33
N GLY A 507 42.07 9.49 -1.28
CA GLY A 507 43.25 10.36 -1.28
C GLY A 507 42.96 11.86 -1.17
N THR A 508 41.69 12.28 -1.12
CA THR A 508 41.37 13.71 -1.00
C THR A 508 41.41 14.19 0.45
N PRO A 509 41.69 15.49 0.70
CA PRO A 509 41.80 16.04 2.05
C PRO A 509 40.57 15.84 2.95
N ALA A 510 40.81 15.49 4.22
CA ALA A 510 39.81 15.60 5.28
C ALA A 510 39.82 16.99 5.93
N MET A 511 38.72 17.35 6.61
CA MET A 511 38.59 18.56 7.40
C MET A 511 38.34 18.20 8.87
N GLY A 512 38.76 19.07 9.79
CA GLY A 512 38.58 18.88 11.23
C GLY A 512 39.87 19.11 12.00
N THR A 513 39.92 18.57 13.21
CA THR A 513 41.07 18.71 14.11
C THR A 513 41.76 17.38 14.33
N VAL A 514 43.08 17.34 14.14
CA VAL A 514 43.91 16.19 14.48
C VAL A 514 44.66 16.45 15.78
N ASN A 515 44.81 15.43 16.61
CA ASN A 515 45.57 15.49 17.85
C ASN A 515 46.92 14.81 17.64
N VAL A 516 48.01 15.55 17.78
CA VAL A 516 49.36 15.00 17.73
C VAL A 516 49.78 14.63 19.16
N ASN A 517 49.74 13.34 19.48
CA ASN A 517 49.98 12.82 20.82
C ASN A 517 51.45 12.44 21.00
N PHE A 518 52.05 12.87 22.10
CA PHE A 518 53.43 12.56 22.46
C PHE A 518 53.46 11.71 23.74
N ASP A 519 54.07 10.54 23.63
CA ASP A 519 54.32 9.63 24.74
C ASP A 519 55.81 9.59 25.04
N LYS A 520 56.16 9.52 26.34
CA LYS A 520 57.55 9.37 26.80
C LYS A 520 57.76 7.99 27.39
N LEU A 521 58.90 7.37 27.10
CA LEU A 521 59.29 6.10 27.72
C LEU A 521 59.77 6.37 29.15
N GLU A 522 59.05 5.85 30.14
CA GLU A 522 59.35 5.98 31.56
C GLU A 522 59.19 4.62 32.26
N GLY A 523 60.20 4.20 33.04
CA GLY A 523 60.14 2.91 33.73
C GLY A 523 59.97 1.69 32.80
N GLY A 524 60.36 1.82 31.52
CA GLY A 524 60.18 0.76 30.50
C GLY A 524 58.82 0.76 29.81
N ALA A 525 57.90 1.66 30.17
CA ALA A 525 56.57 1.77 29.57
C ALA A 525 56.38 3.14 28.88
N TRP A 526 55.58 3.17 27.83
CA TRP A 526 55.20 4.41 27.16
C TRP A 526 54.07 5.11 27.92
N THR A 527 54.33 6.32 28.39
CA THR A 527 53.38 7.12 29.15
C THR A 527 52.96 8.34 28.34
N TYR A 528 51.65 8.52 28.11
CA TYR A 528 51.10 9.73 27.49
C TYR A 528 51.50 10.97 28.29
N LYS A 529 51.97 12.02 27.59
CA LYS A 529 52.39 13.27 28.23
C LYS A 529 51.58 14.47 27.81
N ASN A 530 51.51 14.73 26.52
CA ASN A 530 50.77 15.88 26.01
C ASN A 530 50.27 15.63 24.58
N THR A 531 49.42 16.53 24.14
CA THR A 531 48.89 16.54 22.78
C THR A 531 48.94 17.96 22.22
N ALA A 532 49.21 18.07 20.92
CA ALA A 532 49.11 19.31 20.17
C ALA A 532 47.93 19.20 19.18
N PRO A 533 46.76 19.80 19.48
CA PRO A 533 45.65 19.84 18.54
C PRO A 533 45.98 20.78 17.37
N ARG A 534 45.66 20.35 16.15
CA ARG A 534 45.83 21.13 14.92
C ARG A 534 44.60 21.02 14.03
N THR A 535 44.07 22.16 13.63
CA THR A 535 43.05 22.23 12.58
C THR A 535 43.71 21.94 11.24
N LEU A 536 43.12 21.01 10.49
CA LEU A 536 43.61 20.64 9.16
C LEU A 536 43.36 21.77 8.16
N VAL A 537 44.37 22.08 7.36
CA VAL A 537 44.27 23.00 6.21
C VAL A 537 44.54 22.18 4.95
N ASN A 538 43.52 21.99 4.11
CA ASN A 538 43.59 21.04 2.98
C ASN A 538 44.12 19.67 3.40
N GLY A 539 43.65 19.17 4.55
CA GLY A 539 44.03 17.88 5.10
C GLY A 539 45.44 17.84 5.67
N TYR A 540 46.22 18.92 5.59
CA TYR A 540 47.55 19.03 6.15
C TYR A 540 47.54 19.59 7.57
N TYR A 541 48.50 19.17 8.39
CA TYR A 541 48.80 19.79 9.68
C TYR A 541 50.30 19.82 9.96
N GLU A 542 50.70 20.74 10.83
CA GLU A 542 52.06 20.81 11.34
C GLU A 542 52.12 21.26 12.79
N VAL A 543 53.13 20.73 13.49
CA VAL A 543 53.51 21.17 14.82
C VAL A 543 54.99 21.49 14.75
N LEU A 544 55.32 22.77 14.85
CA LEU A 544 56.69 23.26 14.78
C LEU A 544 57.24 23.49 16.18
N ASN A 545 58.47 23.05 16.40
CA ASN A 545 59.24 23.29 17.63
C ASN A 545 58.45 22.97 18.90
N TRP A 546 57.82 21.79 18.97
CA TRP A 546 57.10 21.36 20.15
C TRP A 546 58.08 20.98 21.26
N GLY A 547 57.96 21.62 22.42
CA GLY A 547 58.83 21.39 23.55
C GLY A 547 58.67 19.98 24.13
N VAL A 548 59.75 19.21 24.12
CA VAL A 548 59.85 17.86 24.67
C VAL A 548 61.12 17.73 25.52
N GLY A 549 61.02 17.09 26.67
CA GLY A 549 62.20 16.88 27.54
C GLY A 549 63.20 15.88 26.96
N VAL A 550 64.40 15.80 27.54
CA VAL A 550 65.38 14.74 27.21
C VAL A 550 64.77 13.35 27.46
N GLY A 551 65.04 12.39 26.57
CA GLY A 551 64.59 11.00 26.68
C GLY A 551 64.17 10.37 25.35
N ARG A 552 63.64 9.14 25.42
CA ARG A 552 62.99 8.44 24.31
C ARG A 552 61.51 8.81 24.26
N TRP A 553 61.04 9.17 23.07
CA TRP A 553 59.68 9.61 22.80
C TRP A 553 59.09 8.83 21.63
N ARG A 554 57.77 8.75 21.58
CA ARG A 554 57.04 8.36 20.37
C ARG A 554 55.90 9.33 20.13
N VAL A 555 55.59 9.54 18.86
CA VAL A 555 54.54 10.46 18.42
C VAL A 555 53.59 9.74 17.46
N ARG A 556 52.32 10.08 17.52
CA ARG A 556 51.30 9.66 16.55
C ARG A 556 50.27 10.76 16.34
N ALA A 557 49.67 10.77 15.17
CA ALA A 557 48.48 11.57 14.91
C ALA A 557 47.22 10.75 15.17
N VAL A 558 46.27 11.37 15.85
CA VAL A 558 44.95 10.80 16.15
C VAL A 558 43.92 11.76 15.61
N PHE A 559 43.25 11.36 14.55
CA PHE A 559 42.08 12.06 14.05
C PHE A 559 40.83 11.41 14.67
N PRO A 560 40.17 12.04 15.65
CA PRO A 560 38.95 11.49 16.24
C PRO A 560 37.81 11.49 15.21
N ALA A 561 36.85 10.58 15.38
CA ALA A 561 35.61 10.62 14.62
C ALA A 561 34.90 11.95 14.90
N GLN A 562 34.67 12.73 13.85
CA GLN A 562 34.10 14.08 13.95
C GLN A 562 33.46 14.50 12.64
N GLY A 563 32.39 15.30 12.73
CA GLY A 563 31.60 15.68 11.57
C GLY A 563 31.12 14.46 10.80
N ASP A 564 31.46 14.40 9.51
CA ASP A 564 31.11 13.30 8.62
C ASP A 564 32.24 12.27 8.40
N TYR A 565 33.30 12.34 9.20
CA TYR A 565 34.50 11.51 9.05
C TYR A 565 34.63 10.46 10.15
N SER A 566 35.06 9.26 9.79
CA SER A 566 35.49 8.25 10.76
C SER A 566 36.83 8.64 11.38
N GLY A 567 37.08 8.14 12.59
CA GLY A 567 38.38 8.32 13.22
C GLY A 567 39.48 7.52 12.52
N SER A 568 40.71 7.98 12.64
CA SER A 568 41.91 7.29 12.16
C SER A 568 43.15 7.67 12.97
N GLU A 569 44.15 6.78 12.94
CA GLU A 569 45.37 6.91 13.71
C GLU A 569 46.56 6.60 12.81
N SER A 570 47.63 7.38 12.91
CA SER A 570 48.89 7.03 12.26
C SER A 570 49.63 5.96 13.07
N ASP A 571 50.58 5.29 12.42
CA ASP A 571 51.59 4.52 13.13
C ASP A 571 52.36 5.41 14.13
N TYR A 572 52.93 4.77 15.15
CA TYR A 572 53.85 5.44 16.07
C TYR A 572 55.22 5.62 15.42
N HIS A 573 55.77 6.83 15.52
CA HIS A 573 57.15 7.12 15.16
C HIS A 573 57.96 7.44 16.42
N GLU A 574 59.01 6.65 16.67
CA GLU A 574 59.92 6.86 17.79
C GLU A 574 61.04 7.85 17.46
N PHE A 575 61.47 8.63 18.44
CA PHE A 575 62.63 9.50 18.35
C PHE A 575 63.32 9.69 19.71
N VAL A 576 64.56 10.17 19.69
CA VAL A 576 65.36 10.39 20.90
C VAL A 576 65.83 11.83 20.96
N VAL A 577 65.62 12.46 22.11
CA VAL A 577 66.14 13.80 22.42
C VAL A 577 67.29 13.62 23.41
N ASN A 578 68.50 13.91 22.95
CA ASN A 578 69.70 13.87 23.81
C ASN A 578 69.84 15.18 24.59
N ALA A 579 70.45 15.10 25.77
CA ALA A 579 70.98 16.29 26.44
C ALA A 579 72.11 16.87 25.57
N ARG A 580 72.23 18.21 25.54
CA ARG A 580 73.38 18.86 24.93
C ARG A 580 74.60 18.77 25.83
#